data_AF-A0A2L2YSG1-F1
#
_entry.id   AF-A0A2L2YSG1-F1
#
_cell.length_a   1.000
_cell.length_b   1.000
_cell.length_c   1.000
_cell.angle_alpha   90.00
_cell.angle_beta   90.00
_cell.angle_gamma   90.00
#
_symmetry.space_group_name_H-M   'P 1'
#
loop_
_entity.id
_entity.type
_entity.pdbx_description
1 polymer ?
#
loop_
_entity_poly.entity_id
_entity_poly.type
_entity_poly.pdbx_seq_one_letter_code
_entity_poly.pdbx_strand_id
1 'polypeptide(L)'
;EMIYPAHLIHKGILNLSPTNIPDENMLHDLQFGNKISILSGDYLLANACKGLANLKNCKVVDHVSKSIADFMQAEFLGELDKQGNPLPVKDMTLATWEEKNCLAMGSLVANSCKSTLELAGHPESWQEKGFQLGKNIALAWQVYDDLQPFVDNLRHPPGCTFDLVSLPVIFHLENQPQKVEDIRAEIGDDISNFNFKKVIIL
;
A
#
# COMPACT_ATOMS: atom_id res chain seq x y z
N GLU A 1 -7.26 8.57 -15.17
CA GLU A 1 -6.89 7.89 -13.91
C GLU A 1 -5.79 8.76 -13.28
N MET A 2 -5.96 9.22 -12.03
CA MET A 2 -5.12 10.28 -11.42
C MET A 2 -4.93 10.07 -9.90
N ILE A 3 -5.87 9.40 -9.22
CA ILE A 3 -5.84 9.23 -7.77
C ILE A 3 -4.77 8.24 -7.34
N TYR A 4 -4.65 7.10 -8.01
CA TYR A 4 -3.65 6.10 -7.65
C TYR A 4 -2.21 6.60 -7.92
N PRO A 5 -1.89 7.23 -9.06
CA PRO A 5 -0.61 7.89 -9.26
C PRO A 5 -0.31 8.98 -8.23
N ALA A 6 -1.31 9.79 -7.82
CA ALA A 6 -1.11 10.79 -6.76
C ALA A 6 -0.67 10.14 -5.44
N HIS A 7 -1.36 9.07 -5.04
CA HIS A 7 -1.03 8.29 -3.85
C HIS A 7 0.39 7.68 -3.96
N LEU A 8 0.75 7.08 -5.09
CA LEU A 8 2.10 6.53 -5.30
C LEU A 8 3.20 7.60 -5.22
N ILE A 9 2.96 8.79 -5.78
CA ILE A 9 3.91 9.91 -5.69
C ILE A 9 4.10 10.33 -4.23
N HIS A 10 3.01 10.44 -3.45
CA HIS A 10 3.09 10.77 -2.03
C HIS A 10 3.79 9.68 -1.21
N LYS A 11 3.59 8.39 -1.53
CA LYS A 11 4.35 7.29 -0.91
C LYS A 11 5.83 7.27 -1.25
N GLY A 12 6.24 7.93 -2.33
CA GLY A 12 7.64 8.06 -2.73
C GLY A 12 8.45 9.09 -1.92
N ILE A 13 7.84 9.79 -0.97
CA ILE A 13 8.53 10.80 -0.15
C ILE A 13 9.52 10.12 0.79
N LEU A 14 10.75 10.63 0.82
CA LEU A 14 11.84 10.07 1.61
C LEU A 14 11.90 10.69 3.02
N ASN A 15 12.20 9.88 4.03
CA ASN A 15 12.52 10.32 5.38
C ASN A 15 13.99 10.80 5.46
N LEU A 16 14.20 12.07 5.10
CA LEU A 16 15.52 12.68 5.01
C LEU A 16 16.00 13.23 6.36
N SER A 17 17.24 12.91 6.75
CA SER A 17 17.90 13.53 7.90
C SER A 17 19.39 13.79 7.60
N PRO A 18 20.01 14.81 8.21
CA PRO A 18 21.46 15.04 8.08
C PRO A 18 22.31 13.86 8.55
N THR A 19 21.77 13.04 9.45
CA THR A 19 22.42 11.82 9.94
C THR A 19 22.49 10.73 8.86
N ASN A 20 21.44 10.62 8.04
CA ASN A 20 21.33 9.59 7.00
C ASN A 20 21.92 10.04 5.66
N ILE A 21 21.95 11.35 5.39
CA ILE A 21 22.50 11.95 4.18
C ILE A 21 23.48 13.07 4.58
N PRO A 22 24.77 12.74 4.76
CA PRO A 22 25.78 13.70 5.24
C PRO A 22 26.16 14.78 4.22
N ASP A 23 25.97 14.52 2.93
CA ASP A 23 26.21 15.52 1.87
C ASP A 23 25.06 16.52 1.83
N GLU A 24 25.34 17.76 2.22
CA GLU A 24 24.38 18.85 2.31
C GLU A 24 23.75 19.20 0.95
N ASN A 25 24.50 19.11 -0.15
CA ASN A 25 23.97 19.40 -1.48
C ASN A 25 22.97 18.31 -1.90
N MET A 26 23.34 17.04 -1.70
CA MET A 26 22.45 15.91 -1.97
C MET A 26 21.19 15.96 -1.08
N LEU A 27 21.33 16.29 0.20
CA LEU A 27 20.21 16.46 1.11
C LEU A 27 19.26 17.57 0.63
N HIS A 28 19.80 18.71 0.21
CA HIS A 28 19.00 19.82 -0.33
C HIS A 28 18.25 19.42 -1.61
N ASP A 29 18.91 18.74 -2.54
CA ASP A 29 18.29 18.29 -3.79
C ASP A 29 17.16 17.27 -3.55
N LEU A 30 17.37 16.33 -2.62
CA LEU A 30 16.33 15.37 -2.24
C LEU A 30 15.17 16.04 -1.51
N GLN A 31 15.43 17.02 -0.63
CA GLN A 31 14.38 17.82 0.00
C GLN A 31 13.57 18.61 -1.02
N PHE A 32 14.23 19.14 -2.05
CA PHE A 32 13.54 19.77 -3.17
C PHE A 32 12.68 18.77 -3.94
N GLY A 33 13.21 17.57 -4.22
CA GLY A 33 12.46 16.47 -4.83
C GLY A 33 11.22 16.06 -4.03
N ASN A 34 11.33 15.98 -2.70
CA ASN A 34 10.19 15.73 -1.81
C ASN A 34 9.11 16.82 -1.95
N LYS A 35 9.50 18.11 -1.99
CA LYS A 35 8.55 19.22 -2.20
C LYS A 35 7.81 19.09 -3.54
N ILE A 36 8.54 18.78 -4.62
CA ILE A 36 7.93 18.58 -5.94
C ILE A 36 6.97 17.39 -5.94
N SER A 37 7.33 16.30 -5.25
CA SER A 37 6.49 15.11 -5.13
C SER A 37 5.18 15.42 -4.42
N ILE A 38 5.24 16.10 -3.26
CA ILE A 38 4.04 16.54 -2.51
C ILE A 38 3.11 17.36 -3.41
N LEU A 39 3.64 18.42 -4.04
CA LEU A 39 2.85 19.32 -4.89
C LEU A 39 2.27 18.61 -6.14
N SER A 40 3.02 17.66 -6.71
CA SER A 40 2.57 16.89 -7.87
C SER A 40 1.43 15.95 -7.51
N GLY A 41 1.52 15.26 -6.38
CA GLY A 41 0.42 14.44 -5.87
C GLY A 41 -0.82 15.27 -5.56
N ASP A 42 -0.66 16.44 -4.93
CA ASP A 42 -1.77 17.36 -4.62
C ASP A 42 -2.45 17.88 -5.90
N TYR A 43 -1.65 18.22 -6.92
CA TYR A 43 -2.16 18.65 -8.22
C TYR A 43 -3.00 17.57 -8.90
N LEU A 44 -2.53 16.31 -8.90
CA LEU A 44 -3.27 15.19 -9.47
C LEU A 44 -4.57 14.92 -8.71
N LEU A 45 -4.52 14.97 -7.37
CA LEU A 45 -5.70 14.79 -6.53
C LEU A 45 -6.73 15.91 -6.76
N ALA A 46 -6.30 17.18 -6.83
CA ALA A 46 -7.17 18.31 -7.12
C ALA A 46 -7.84 18.18 -8.51
N ASN A 47 -7.10 17.73 -9.53
CA ASN A 47 -7.67 17.47 -10.85
C ASN A 47 -8.65 16.29 -10.85
N ALA A 48 -8.37 15.24 -10.08
CA ALA A 48 -9.31 14.14 -9.89
C ALA A 48 -10.61 14.65 -9.25
N CYS A 49 -10.53 15.45 -8.19
CA CYS A 49 -11.68 16.07 -7.53
C CYS A 49 -12.48 16.96 -8.48
N LYS A 50 -11.81 17.76 -9.33
CA LYS A 50 -12.46 18.55 -10.38
C LYS A 50 -13.22 17.65 -11.37
N GLY A 51 -12.62 16.54 -11.79
CA GLY A 51 -13.26 15.54 -12.63
C GLY A 51 -14.51 14.94 -11.99
N LEU A 52 -14.42 14.55 -10.72
CA LEU A 52 -15.55 14.01 -9.94
C LEU A 52 -16.70 15.02 -9.80
N ALA A 53 -16.38 16.28 -9.50
CA ALA A 53 -17.39 17.35 -9.41
C ALA A 53 -18.12 17.56 -10.74
N ASN A 54 -17.41 17.45 -11.88
CA ASN A 54 -18.00 17.57 -13.21
C ASN A 54 -18.95 16.41 -13.56
N LEU A 55 -18.80 15.24 -12.95
CA LEU A 55 -19.75 14.13 -13.11
C LEU A 55 -21.13 14.43 -12.51
N LYS A 56 -21.21 15.38 -11.56
CA LYS A 56 -22.45 15.78 -10.88
C LYS A 56 -23.23 14.59 -10.28
N ASN A 57 -22.51 13.55 -9.86
CA ASN A 57 -23.08 12.37 -9.21
C ASN A 57 -22.49 12.24 -7.80
N CYS A 58 -23.29 12.59 -6.79
CA CYS A 58 -22.86 12.60 -5.39
C CYS A 58 -22.46 11.22 -4.88
N LYS A 59 -23.08 10.14 -5.36
CA LYS A 59 -22.72 8.77 -4.94
C LYS A 59 -21.33 8.39 -5.44
N VAL A 60 -21.01 8.74 -6.68
CA VAL A 60 -19.67 8.50 -7.24
C VAL A 60 -18.61 9.31 -6.50
N VAL A 61 -18.92 10.58 -6.19
CA VAL A 61 -18.05 11.42 -5.36
C VAL A 61 -17.81 10.76 -4.00
N ASP A 62 -18.87 10.25 -3.35
CA ASP A 62 -18.79 9.57 -2.05
C ASP A 62 -17.94 8.30 -2.11
N HIS A 63 -18.19 7.39 -3.07
CA HIS A 63 -17.42 6.17 -3.26
C HIS A 63 -15.91 6.44 -3.44
N VAL A 64 -15.57 7.45 -4.25
CA VAL A 64 -14.17 7.78 -4.52
C VAL A 64 -13.54 8.52 -3.32
N SER A 65 -14.29 9.37 -2.63
CA SER A 65 -13.82 10.04 -1.40
C SER A 65 -13.55 9.04 -0.29
N LYS A 66 -14.41 8.03 -0.14
CA LYS A 66 -14.17 6.89 0.76
C LYS A 66 -12.89 6.15 0.41
N SER A 67 -12.63 5.92 -0.88
CA SER A 67 -11.40 5.26 -1.35
C SER A 67 -10.14 6.06 -1.00
N ILE A 68 -10.21 7.39 -1.09
CA ILE A 68 -9.11 8.28 -0.69
C ILE A 68 -8.86 8.19 0.82
N ALA A 69 -9.92 8.18 1.63
CA ALA A 69 -9.80 8.00 3.08
C ALA A 69 -9.21 6.62 3.43
N ASP A 70 -9.58 5.58 2.68
CA ASP A 70 -9.09 4.21 2.88
C ASP A 70 -7.60 4.08 2.58
N PHE A 71 -7.09 4.71 1.52
CA PHE A 71 -5.65 4.79 1.27
C PHE A 71 -4.92 5.37 2.49
N MET A 72 -5.41 6.50 3.00
CA MET A 72 -4.77 7.15 4.15
C MET A 72 -4.79 6.25 5.37
N GLN A 73 -5.90 5.57 5.64
CA GLN A 73 -6.00 4.64 6.76
C GLN A 73 -5.04 3.45 6.62
N ALA A 74 -4.87 2.92 5.41
CA ALA A 74 -4.00 1.78 5.16
C ALA A 74 -2.52 2.06 5.49
N GLU A 75 -2.06 3.29 5.29
CA GLU A 75 -0.68 3.70 5.59
C GLU A 75 -0.35 3.69 7.09
N PHE A 76 -1.37 3.72 7.97
CA PHE A 76 -1.20 3.71 9.42
C PHE A 76 -1.69 2.40 10.07
N LEU A 77 -2.03 1.39 9.27
CA LEU A 77 -2.53 0.12 9.79
C LEU A 77 -1.38 -0.81 10.18
N GLY A 78 -1.39 -1.28 11.42
CA GLY A 78 -0.37 -2.18 11.97
C GLY A 78 0.77 -1.43 12.66
N GLU A 79 1.78 -2.18 13.11
CA GLU A 79 3.00 -1.58 13.65
C GLU A 79 3.95 -1.21 12.52
N LEU A 80 4.54 -0.02 12.62
CA LEU A 80 5.47 0.53 11.64
C LEU A 80 6.80 0.84 12.31
N ASP A 81 7.88 0.74 11.56
CA ASP A 81 9.18 1.24 11.99
C ASP A 81 9.25 2.77 11.92
N LYS A 82 10.37 3.36 12.35
CA LYS A 82 10.55 4.82 12.31
C LYS A 82 10.53 5.43 10.90
N GLN A 83 10.64 4.59 9.87
CA GLN A 83 10.61 4.98 8.47
C GLN A 83 9.24 4.73 7.81
N GLY A 84 8.27 4.17 8.55
CA GLY A 84 6.94 3.84 8.04
C GLY A 84 6.83 2.48 7.37
N ASN A 85 7.85 1.60 7.51
CA ASN A 85 7.79 0.25 6.97
C ASN A 85 6.98 -0.67 7.89
N PRO A 86 6.12 -1.56 7.36
CA PRO A 86 5.38 -2.53 8.16
C PRO A 86 6.30 -3.48 8.93
N LEU A 87 5.98 -3.67 10.21
CA LEU A 87 6.65 -4.62 11.09
C LEU A 87 5.74 -5.83 11.36
N PRO A 88 6.30 -7.05 11.40
CA PRO A 88 5.51 -8.23 11.72
C PRO A 88 5.08 -8.20 13.19
N VAL A 89 3.86 -8.67 13.45
CA VAL A 89 3.27 -8.79 14.79
C VAL A 89 2.75 -10.21 14.98
N LYS A 90 2.65 -10.68 16.23
CA LYS A 90 2.26 -12.07 16.53
C LYS A 90 0.88 -12.44 16.01
N ASP A 91 -0.04 -11.48 16.00
CA ASP A 91 -1.45 -11.68 15.67
C ASP A 91 -1.77 -11.37 14.20
N MET A 92 -0.74 -11.30 13.34
CA MET A 92 -0.96 -11.12 11.91
C MET A 92 -1.58 -12.38 11.29
N THR A 93 -2.67 -12.21 10.56
CA THR A 93 -3.47 -13.27 9.96
C THR A 93 -3.84 -12.91 8.53
N LEU A 94 -4.42 -13.87 7.81
CA LEU A 94 -5.05 -13.58 6.51
C LEU A 94 -6.09 -12.45 6.62
N ALA A 95 -6.84 -12.38 7.72
CA ALA A 95 -7.87 -11.35 7.91
C ALA A 95 -7.27 -9.95 8.04
N THR A 96 -6.18 -9.79 8.80
CA THR A 96 -5.49 -8.50 8.93
C THR A 96 -4.82 -8.08 7.62
N TRP A 97 -4.29 -9.06 6.86
CA TRP A 97 -3.76 -8.81 5.52
C TRP A 97 -4.85 -8.37 4.55
N GLU A 98 -6.01 -9.05 4.55
CA GLU A 98 -7.13 -8.70 3.70
C GLU A 98 -7.65 -7.30 4.04
N GLU A 99 -7.81 -6.96 5.32
CA GLU A 99 -8.21 -5.63 5.77
C GLU A 99 -7.26 -4.55 5.25
N LYS A 100 -5.94 -4.70 5.48
CA LYS A 100 -4.91 -3.77 5.00
C LYS A 100 -5.01 -3.55 3.49
N ASN A 101 -5.06 -4.64 2.72
CA ASN A 101 -5.00 -4.56 1.25
C ASN A 101 -6.34 -4.17 0.61
N CYS A 102 -7.45 -4.42 1.32
CA CYS A 102 -8.74 -3.82 0.98
C CYS A 102 -8.70 -2.31 1.11
N LEU A 103 -8.08 -1.76 2.15
CA LEU A 103 -7.95 -0.32 2.30
C LEU A 103 -6.91 0.27 1.32
N ALA A 104 -5.77 -0.41 1.16
CA ALA A 104 -4.62 0.09 0.39
C ALA A 104 -4.82 0.10 -1.13
N MET A 105 -5.75 -0.67 -1.67
CA MET A 105 -6.03 -0.71 -3.12
C MET A 105 -7.44 -1.23 -3.42
N GLY A 106 -7.91 -2.24 -2.68
CA GLY A 106 -9.19 -2.88 -2.94
C GLY A 106 -10.37 -1.92 -2.98
N SER A 107 -10.41 -0.94 -2.08
CA SER A 107 -11.47 0.06 -1.97
C SER A 107 -11.55 0.91 -3.23
N LEU A 108 -10.40 1.40 -3.75
CA LEU A 108 -10.40 2.20 -4.98
C LEU A 108 -10.90 1.39 -6.18
N VAL A 109 -10.39 0.18 -6.39
CA VAL A 109 -10.78 -0.64 -7.55
C VAL A 109 -12.26 -1.05 -7.45
N ALA A 110 -12.70 -1.49 -6.28
CA ALA A 110 -14.09 -1.87 -6.01
C ALA A 110 -15.05 -0.69 -6.22
N ASN A 111 -14.76 0.47 -5.63
CA ASN A 111 -15.57 1.67 -5.78
C ASN A 111 -15.53 2.24 -7.19
N SER A 112 -14.43 2.07 -7.93
CA SER A 112 -14.34 2.46 -9.34
C SER A 112 -15.30 1.63 -10.18
N CYS A 113 -15.26 0.29 -10.06
CA CYS A 113 -16.19 -0.61 -10.76
C CYS A 113 -17.65 -0.32 -10.38
N LYS A 114 -17.94 -0.13 -9.08
CA LYS A 114 -19.28 0.24 -8.58
C LYS A 114 -19.76 1.56 -9.20
N SER A 115 -18.90 2.58 -9.19
CA SER A 115 -19.19 3.91 -9.72
C SER A 115 -19.39 3.91 -11.23
N THR A 116 -18.64 3.11 -11.99
CA THR A 116 -18.87 2.93 -13.42
C THR A 116 -20.27 2.40 -13.71
N LEU A 117 -20.72 1.40 -12.95
CA LEU A 117 -22.06 0.83 -13.10
C LEU A 117 -23.18 1.79 -12.67
N GLU A 118 -22.95 2.58 -11.60
CA GLU A 118 -23.85 3.66 -11.18
C GLU A 118 -23.99 4.73 -12.28
N LEU A 119 -22.88 5.16 -12.89
CA LEU A 119 -22.90 6.13 -13.99
C LEU A 119 -23.59 5.60 -15.26
N ALA A 120 -23.48 4.29 -15.50
CA ALA A 120 -24.17 3.60 -16.60
C ALA A 120 -25.67 3.35 -16.32
N GLY A 121 -26.18 3.70 -15.13
CA GLY A 121 -27.58 3.54 -14.77
C GLY A 121 -28.00 2.09 -14.48
N HIS A 122 -27.05 1.21 -14.16
CA HIS A 122 -27.35 -0.16 -13.76
C HIS A 122 -27.92 -0.21 -12.34
N PRO A 123 -28.79 -1.19 -12.03
CA PRO A 123 -29.39 -1.31 -10.70
C PRO A 123 -28.33 -1.70 -9.66
N GLU A 124 -28.61 -1.38 -8.40
CA GLU A 124 -27.69 -1.55 -7.27
C GLU A 124 -27.14 -2.98 -7.14
N SER A 125 -27.93 -4.00 -7.48
CA SER A 125 -27.49 -5.41 -7.47
C SER A 125 -26.33 -5.68 -8.43
N TRP A 126 -26.24 -4.98 -9.56
CA TRP A 126 -25.10 -5.05 -10.47
C TRP A 126 -23.94 -4.21 -9.96
N GLN A 127 -24.21 -3.03 -9.41
CA GLN A 127 -23.18 -2.19 -8.82
C GLN A 127 -22.42 -2.92 -7.71
N GLU A 128 -23.13 -3.65 -6.85
CA GLU A 128 -22.52 -4.45 -5.79
C GLU A 128 -21.70 -5.61 -6.33
N LYS A 129 -22.15 -6.27 -7.40
CA LYS A 129 -21.31 -7.27 -8.10
C LYS A 129 -20.04 -6.64 -8.68
N GLY A 130 -20.13 -5.43 -9.22
CA GLY A 130 -18.97 -4.67 -9.68
C GLY A 130 -18.00 -4.35 -8.54
N PHE A 131 -18.53 -3.97 -7.38
CA PHE A 131 -17.73 -3.75 -6.18
C PHE A 131 -16.96 -5.01 -5.77
N GLN A 132 -17.67 -6.14 -5.61
CA GLN A 132 -17.03 -7.41 -5.24
C GLN A 132 -16.00 -7.88 -6.28
N LEU A 133 -16.29 -7.71 -7.57
CA LEU A 133 -15.34 -8.00 -8.65
C LEU A 133 -14.06 -7.17 -8.49
N GLY A 134 -14.18 -5.86 -8.32
CA GLY A 134 -13.05 -4.96 -8.17
C GLY A 134 -12.21 -5.28 -6.93
N LYS A 135 -12.87 -5.54 -5.79
CA LYS A 135 -12.21 -5.97 -4.54
C LYS A 135 -11.38 -7.24 -4.76
N ASN A 136 -11.99 -8.27 -5.35
CA ASN A 136 -11.33 -9.55 -5.56
C ASN A 136 -10.16 -9.46 -6.56
N ILE A 137 -10.29 -8.66 -7.62
CA ILE A 137 -9.20 -8.40 -8.57
C ILE A 137 -8.02 -7.74 -7.86
N ALA A 138 -8.28 -6.72 -7.05
CA ALA A 138 -7.23 -6.01 -6.31
C ALA A 138 -6.50 -6.94 -5.32
N LEU A 139 -7.23 -7.75 -4.56
CA LEU A 139 -6.62 -8.72 -3.65
C LEU A 139 -5.82 -9.79 -4.40
N ALA A 140 -6.34 -10.31 -5.52
CA ALA A 140 -5.61 -11.28 -6.35
C ALA A 140 -4.33 -10.69 -6.92
N TRP A 141 -4.36 -9.41 -7.34
CA TRP A 141 -3.16 -8.69 -7.77
C TRP A 141 -2.14 -8.55 -6.65
N GLN A 142 -2.59 -8.20 -5.42
CA GLN A 142 -1.69 -8.09 -4.29
C GLN A 142 -1.06 -9.44 -3.91
N VAL A 143 -1.82 -10.55 -3.96
CA VAL A 143 -1.24 -11.89 -3.76
C VAL A 143 -0.16 -12.18 -4.80
N TYR A 144 -0.40 -11.81 -6.06
CA TYR A 144 0.59 -11.98 -7.12
C TYR A 144 1.87 -11.16 -6.85
N ASP A 145 1.73 -9.92 -6.40
CA ASP A 145 2.85 -9.01 -6.06
C ASP A 145 3.64 -9.54 -4.85
N ASP A 146 2.95 -9.90 -3.77
CA ASP A 146 3.52 -10.49 -2.55
C ASP A 146 4.33 -11.77 -2.84
N LEU A 147 3.97 -12.53 -3.87
CA LEU A 147 4.66 -13.76 -4.26
C LEU A 147 5.96 -13.49 -5.06
N GLN A 148 6.07 -12.36 -5.77
CA GLN A 148 7.19 -12.12 -6.69
C GLN A 148 8.57 -12.29 -6.06
N PRO A 149 8.83 -11.82 -4.82
CA PRO A 149 10.13 -12.01 -4.17
C PRO A 149 10.57 -13.48 -3.99
N PHE A 150 9.63 -14.42 -4.05
CA PHE A 150 9.86 -15.84 -3.76
C PHE A 150 9.85 -16.72 -5.03
N VAL A 151 9.31 -16.22 -6.14
CA VAL A 151 9.13 -17.02 -7.37
C VAL A 151 9.94 -16.52 -8.57
N ASP A 152 10.29 -15.23 -8.61
CA ASP A 152 11.09 -14.64 -9.70
C ASP A 152 12.49 -14.23 -9.19
N ASN A 153 13.37 -15.22 -9.07
CA ASN A 153 14.77 -15.01 -8.64
C ASN A 153 15.59 -14.12 -9.60
N LEU A 154 15.08 -13.85 -10.80
CA LEU A 154 15.79 -13.06 -11.81
C LEU A 154 15.54 -11.56 -11.58
N ARG A 155 14.32 -11.18 -11.22
CA ARG A 155 13.95 -9.81 -10.82
C ARG A 155 14.16 -9.55 -9.33
N HIS A 156 14.02 -10.58 -8.51
CA HIS A 156 14.11 -10.54 -7.05
C HIS A 156 15.21 -11.51 -6.57
N PRO A 157 16.49 -11.13 -6.67
CA PRO A 157 17.59 -12.01 -6.29
C PRO A 157 17.56 -12.35 -4.79
N PRO A 158 18.11 -13.51 -4.37
CA PRO A 158 18.08 -13.95 -2.98
C PRO A 158 18.60 -12.89 -2.00
N GLY A 159 17.76 -12.53 -1.04
CA GLY A 159 18.04 -11.48 -0.05
C GLY A 159 17.63 -10.08 -0.47
N CYS A 160 16.87 -9.92 -1.55
CA CYS A 160 16.12 -8.69 -1.78
C CYS A 160 15.16 -8.41 -0.62
N THR A 161 14.80 -7.14 -0.44
CA THR A 161 13.78 -6.75 0.53
C THR A 161 12.40 -7.20 0.05
N PHE A 162 11.50 -7.48 1.01
CA PHE A 162 10.10 -7.77 0.77
C PHE A 162 9.27 -7.36 1.99
N ASP A 163 7.96 -7.20 1.84
CA ASP A 163 7.08 -6.83 2.95
C ASP A 163 6.99 -7.99 3.96
N LEU A 164 7.38 -7.75 5.22
CA LEU A 164 7.30 -8.72 6.31
C LEU A 164 5.87 -8.98 6.79
N VAL A 165 4.89 -8.20 6.32
CA VAL A 165 3.47 -8.49 6.50
C VAL A 165 2.79 -8.93 5.19
N SER A 166 3.57 -9.36 4.20
CA SER A 166 3.04 -9.99 2.99
C SER A 166 2.40 -11.35 3.28
N LEU A 167 1.50 -11.79 2.41
CA LEU A 167 0.74 -13.02 2.65
C LEU A 167 1.61 -14.28 2.78
N PRO A 168 2.65 -14.51 1.96
CA PRO A 168 3.55 -15.65 2.15
C PRO A 168 4.24 -15.63 3.51
N VAL A 169 4.67 -14.45 3.98
CA VAL A 169 5.34 -14.30 5.28
C VAL A 169 4.36 -14.56 6.42
N ILE A 170 3.14 -14.03 6.33
CA ILE A 170 2.08 -14.29 7.30
C ILE A 170 1.84 -15.79 7.44
N PHE A 171 1.63 -16.51 6.33
CA PHE A 171 1.44 -17.97 6.40
C PHE A 171 2.65 -18.72 6.95
N HIS A 172 3.87 -18.27 6.67
CA HIS A 172 5.08 -18.86 7.24
C HIS A 172 5.16 -18.67 8.77
N LEU A 173 4.74 -17.51 9.27
CA LEU A 173 4.91 -17.09 10.66
C LEU A 173 3.68 -17.35 11.56
N GLU A 174 2.48 -17.58 10.99
CA GLU A 174 1.20 -17.74 11.71
C GLU A 174 1.29 -18.78 12.84
N ASN A 175 2.03 -19.88 12.64
CA ASN A 175 2.21 -20.95 13.62
C ASN A 175 3.55 -20.90 14.37
N GLN A 176 4.30 -19.79 14.27
CA GLN A 176 5.67 -19.65 14.77
C GLN A 176 5.87 -18.32 15.51
N PRO A 177 5.14 -18.06 16.62
CA PRO A 177 5.18 -16.77 17.32
C PRO A 177 6.58 -16.43 17.86
N GLN A 178 7.38 -17.43 18.23
CA GLN A 178 8.76 -17.21 18.67
C GLN A 178 9.62 -16.59 17.55
N LYS A 179 9.44 -17.03 16.30
CA LYS A 179 10.18 -16.45 15.17
C LYS A 179 9.83 -14.99 14.93
N VAL A 180 8.57 -14.61 15.18
CA VAL A 180 8.15 -13.19 15.10
C VAL A 180 8.90 -12.37 16.14
N GLU A 181 9.03 -12.86 17.38
CA GLU A 181 9.82 -12.19 18.41
C GLU A 181 11.30 -12.08 18.04
N ASP A 182 11.90 -13.16 17.53
CA ASP A 182 13.30 -13.17 17.13
C ASP A 182 13.58 -12.17 16.00
N ILE A 183 12.69 -12.12 15.00
CA ILE A 183 12.73 -11.13 13.92
C ILE A 183 12.60 -9.72 14.48
N ARG A 184 11.66 -9.48 15.41
CA ARG A 184 11.45 -8.18 16.05
C ARG A 184 12.64 -7.74 16.89
N ALA A 185 13.26 -8.64 17.62
CA ALA A 185 14.45 -8.35 18.41
C ALA A 185 15.64 -7.98 17.52
N GLU A 186 15.75 -8.56 16.32
CA GLU A 186 16.79 -8.23 15.36
C GLU A 186 16.52 -6.90 14.63
N ILE A 187 15.28 -6.62 14.24
CA ILE A 187 14.89 -5.37 13.57
C ILE A 187 15.03 -4.17 14.51
N GLY A 188 14.59 -4.30 15.76
CA GLY A 188 14.42 -3.15 16.65
C GLY A 188 13.41 -2.17 16.08
N ASP A 189 13.82 -0.92 15.88
CA ASP A 189 12.97 0.19 15.39
C ASP A 189 13.22 0.56 13.91
N ASP A 190 14.03 -0.20 13.17
CA ASP A 190 14.42 0.10 11.79
C ASP A 190 14.73 -1.15 10.98
N ILE A 191 13.90 -1.45 9.97
CA ILE A 191 14.04 -2.65 9.15
C ILE A 191 15.21 -2.59 8.17
N SER A 192 15.81 -1.42 7.92
CA SER A 192 16.73 -1.19 6.80
C SER A 192 17.97 -2.10 6.79
N ASN A 193 18.39 -2.58 7.96
CA ASN A 193 19.57 -3.45 8.11
C ASN A 193 19.21 -4.93 8.32
N PHE A 194 17.93 -5.28 8.25
CA PHE A 194 17.45 -6.65 8.48
C PHE A 194 17.93 -7.60 7.38
N ASN A 195 18.40 -8.79 7.77
CA ASN A 195 18.79 -9.83 6.81
C ASN A 195 17.59 -10.66 6.37
N PHE A 196 16.94 -10.22 5.29
CA PHE A 196 15.76 -10.86 4.69
C PHE A 196 15.98 -12.34 4.29
N LYS A 197 17.23 -12.79 4.09
CA LYS A 197 17.52 -14.21 3.82
C LYS A 197 17.17 -15.14 4.98
N LYS A 198 16.98 -14.62 6.19
CA LYS A 198 16.61 -15.42 7.37
C LYS A 198 15.15 -15.85 7.37
N VAL A 199 14.29 -15.10 6.69
CA VAL A 199 12.87 -15.44 6.52
C VAL A 199 12.77 -16.33 5.28
N ILE A 200 13.24 -17.57 5.42
CA ILE A 200 13.23 -18.57 4.33
C ILE A 200 11.81 -19.14 4.24
N ILE A 201 11.09 -18.73 3.21
CA ILE A 201 9.80 -19.31 2.85
C ILE A 201 10.08 -20.39 1.79
N LEU A 202 10.06 -21.65 2.22
CA LEU A 202 10.13 -22.84 1.37
C LEU A 202 8.86 -23.67 1.55
#